data_AF-A0ABD3GDQ0-F1
#
_entry.id   AF-A0ABD3GDQ0-F1
#
_cell.length_a   1.000
_cell.length_b   1.000
_cell.length_c   1.000
_cell.angle_alpha   90.00
_cell.angle_beta   90.00
_cell.angle_gamma   90.00
#
_symmetry.space_group_name_H-M   'P 1'
#
loop_
_entity.id
_entity.type
_entity.pdbx_description
1 polymer ?
#
loop_
_entity_poly.entity_id
_entity_poly.type
_entity_poly.pdbx_seq_one_letter_code
_entity_poly.pdbx_strand_id
1 'polypeptide(L)'
;MSTSRRKPSKDGLLLTKTAPTLKFWNDCADPEDIQALWAHPAVNKEWTAAGEKPGQKVHMSRTFEGPACITETEMKAIAEIIIGRYFTKIDPAMVCAIAEIESARNPLAYRWEESVQEASTGLMQTLQSTAEWLAKDIGYQAYSVDWTSSMLYRPFVSVYFGCAYLKWLSTYDGKRRSEEFMVRGYNGGPKGATNKITLVYWNKYLVAKQNLYMKSDLVAPPVIHNPSVVSHGTQVEGTSTKPKPWPRAKSSNAPLAVVHPQEGCLYYAEKPRVDPVKEWTFWEEKCSQEDLDYMWKHSIVKKEWTRAGEKRGRVRFSRDTKLRPFLTVAELQAIAENIIARFFTYRGINPGMLYALSEISSNRLLHGMDGQNGIMGLSFETAMWLYRDMGYKSYKLKVNDDLTKPFVSMYFGAAYVCFLSHHGNRPRSDEFVVRGYKGGVDAVDDPETMSFWVQYLEAKSHFRLQPRKGDGSCCIQ
;
A
#
# COMPACT_ATOMS: atom_id res chain seq x y z
N MET A 1 -0.69 -28.39 35.68
CA MET A 1 -1.77 -27.38 35.68
C MET A 1 -1.82 -26.75 34.29
N SER A 2 -2.93 -26.92 33.57
CA SER A 2 -3.07 -26.60 32.15
C SER A 2 -3.25 -25.09 31.94
N THR A 3 -2.29 -24.43 31.31
CA THR A 3 -2.39 -23.02 30.91
C THR A 3 -3.15 -22.91 29.59
N SER A 4 -4.43 -22.54 29.67
CA SER A 4 -5.27 -22.21 28.52
C SER A 4 -4.69 -20.98 27.79
N ARG A 5 -4.16 -21.16 26.57
CA ARG A 5 -3.87 -20.06 25.65
C ARG A 5 -5.19 -19.39 25.28
N ARG A 6 -5.40 -18.14 25.70
CA ARG A 6 -6.47 -17.29 25.15
C ARG A 6 -6.31 -17.23 23.64
N LYS A 7 -7.38 -17.56 22.91
CA LYS A 7 -7.46 -17.29 21.47
C LYS A 7 -7.44 -15.77 21.26
N PRO A 8 -6.69 -15.24 20.29
CA PRO A 8 -6.78 -13.83 19.93
C PRO A 8 -8.22 -13.51 19.51
N SER A 9 -8.76 -12.44 20.09
CA SER A 9 -10.09 -11.95 19.81
C SER A 9 -10.21 -11.51 18.35
N LYS A 10 -11.32 -11.84 17.67
CA LYS A 10 -11.68 -11.26 16.37
C LYS A 10 -12.11 -9.80 16.47
N ASP A 11 -12.28 -9.28 17.69
CA ASP A 11 -12.57 -7.88 17.96
C ASP A 11 -11.24 -7.11 18.02
N GLY A 12 -10.59 -6.97 16.87
CA GLY A 12 -9.57 -5.94 16.68
C GLY A 12 -10.26 -4.58 16.73
N LEU A 13 -10.31 -3.98 17.92
CA LEU A 13 -10.97 -2.70 18.21
C LEU A 13 -12.43 -2.64 17.75
N LEU A 14 -13.35 -2.81 18.70
CA LEU A 14 -14.41 -1.81 18.82
C LEU A 14 -13.71 -0.44 18.84
N LEU A 15 -13.68 0.22 17.69
CA LEU A 15 -13.23 1.60 17.48
C LEU A 15 -14.24 2.56 18.15
N THR A 16 -14.53 2.33 19.43
CA THR A 16 -15.11 3.36 20.28
C THR A 16 -14.03 4.40 20.48
N LYS A 17 -14.25 5.57 19.85
CA LYS A 17 -13.43 6.80 19.83
C LYS A 17 -12.25 6.77 18.85
N THR A 18 -12.51 7.29 17.64
CA THR A 18 -11.58 8.01 16.74
C THR A 18 -10.17 7.42 16.60
N ALA A 19 -9.85 6.89 15.41
CA ALA A 19 -8.46 6.67 15.01
C ALA A 19 -7.63 7.95 15.28
N PRO A 20 -6.44 7.85 15.89
CA PRO A 20 -5.66 9.02 16.23
C PRO A 20 -5.38 9.80 14.95
N THR A 21 -5.84 11.04 14.91
CA THR A 21 -5.68 11.93 13.73
C THR A 21 -4.23 12.38 13.54
N LEU A 22 -3.34 12.00 14.49
CA LEU A 22 -1.91 12.31 14.55
C LEU A 22 -1.66 13.74 14.08
N LYS A 23 -2.39 14.68 14.68
CA LYS A 23 -2.31 16.09 14.29
C LYS A 23 -1.02 16.71 14.81
N PHE A 24 -0.65 16.38 16.04
CA PHE A 24 0.56 16.88 16.68
C PHE A 24 1.45 15.73 17.18
N TRP A 25 2.76 15.93 17.15
CA TRP A 25 3.74 15.05 17.80
C TRP A 25 3.40 14.83 19.28
N ASN A 26 2.91 15.87 19.96
CA ASN A 26 2.47 15.84 21.36
C ASN A 26 1.29 14.90 21.64
N ASP A 27 0.59 14.43 20.60
CA ASP A 27 -0.51 13.48 20.78
C ASP A 27 0.00 12.03 20.74
N CYS A 28 1.26 11.78 20.33
CA CYS A 28 1.78 10.42 20.11
C CYS A 28 3.20 10.15 20.62
N ALA A 29 3.97 11.18 21.01
CA ALA A 29 5.31 11.05 21.58
C ALA A 29 5.32 11.49 23.05
N ASP A 30 6.13 10.83 23.88
CA ASP A 30 6.29 11.22 25.28
C ASP A 30 7.02 12.57 25.38
N PRO A 31 6.81 13.36 26.45
CA PRO A 31 7.45 14.68 26.58
C PRO A 31 8.98 14.66 26.42
N GLU A 32 9.63 13.61 26.94
CA GLU A 32 11.08 13.42 26.83
C GLU A 32 11.52 13.09 25.39
N ASP A 33 10.67 12.45 24.60
CA ASP A 33 10.91 12.17 23.19
C ASP A 33 10.84 13.47 22.37
N ILE A 34 9.84 14.31 22.65
CA ILE A 34 9.68 15.62 22.00
C ILE A 34 10.84 16.55 22.37
N GLN A 35 11.28 16.52 23.62
CA GLN A 35 12.45 17.28 24.04
C GLN A 35 13.72 16.84 23.29
N ALA A 36 13.90 15.53 23.11
CA ALA A 36 15.04 15.01 22.36
C ALA A 36 14.98 15.36 20.86
N LEU A 37 13.79 15.36 20.25
CA LEU A 37 13.63 15.86 18.88
C LEU A 37 13.99 17.35 18.76
N TRP A 38 13.53 18.19 19.70
CA TRP A 38 13.93 19.61 19.75
C TRP A 38 15.43 19.81 19.97
N ALA A 39 16.09 18.91 20.71
CA ALA A 39 17.53 18.96 20.94
C ALA A 39 18.35 18.46 19.74
N HIS A 40 17.74 17.66 18.84
CA HIS A 40 18.41 17.14 17.66
C HIS A 40 18.61 18.25 16.60
N PRO A 41 19.86 18.61 16.21
CA PRO A 41 20.12 19.81 15.42
C PRO A 41 19.37 19.88 14.08
N ALA A 42 19.27 18.75 13.37
CA ALA A 42 18.59 18.73 12.08
C ALA A 42 17.07 18.87 12.21
N VAL A 43 16.48 18.29 13.26
CA VAL A 43 15.03 18.38 13.51
C VAL A 43 14.69 19.77 14.01
N ASN A 44 15.49 20.32 14.94
CA ASN A 44 15.35 21.70 15.41
C ASN A 44 15.31 22.68 14.23
N LYS A 45 16.26 22.54 13.28
CA LYS A 45 16.33 23.35 12.07
C LYS A 45 15.08 23.18 11.20
N GLU A 46 14.65 21.94 10.95
CA GLU A 46 13.48 21.62 10.14
C GLU A 46 12.18 22.19 10.74
N TRP A 47 11.95 21.94 12.03
CA TRP A 47 10.77 22.43 12.75
C TRP A 47 10.75 23.96 12.86
N THR A 48 11.88 24.59 13.16
CA THR A 48 11.98 26.06 13.19
C THR A 48 11.69 26.66 11.82
N ALA A 49 12.18 26.04 10.73
CA ALA A 49 11.89 26.47 9.36
C ALA A 49 10.41 26.31 8.99
N ALA A 50 9.72 25.31 9.56
CA ALA A 50 8.27 25.12 9.43
C ALA A 50 7.45 26.07 10.32
N GLY A 51 8.09 26.93 11.12
CA GLY A 51 7.43 27.90 12.00
C GLY A 51 7.03 27.35 13.38
N GLU A 52 7.45 26.13 13.71
CA GLU A 52 7.19 25.50 15.01
C GLU A 52 8.04 26.13 16.11
N LYS A 53 7.57 26.09 17.36
CA LYS A 53 8.26 26.72 18.51
C LYS A 53 8.38 25.76 19.69
N PRO A 54 9.54 25.71 20.38
CA PRO A 54 9.67 24.98 21.64
C PRO A 54 8.59 25.40 22.64
N GLY A 55 8.03 24.42 23.35
CA GLY A 55 6.94 24.63 24.32
C GLY A 55 5.54 24.73 23.70
N GLN A 56 5.41 24.77 22.37
CA GLN A 56 4.12 24.64 21.67
C GLN A 56 3.92 23.21 21.15
N LYS A 57 2.68 22.87 20.79
CA LYS A 57 2.42 21.60 20.10
C LYS A 57 3.02 21.66 18.70
N VAL A 58 3.78 20.63 18.33
CA VAL A 58 4.45 20.53 17.02
C VAL A 58 3.56 19.75 16.06
N HIS A 59 3.27 20.29 14.88
CA HIS A 59 2.46 19.57 13.90
C HIS A 59 3.21 18.36 13.33
N MET A 60 2.50 17.26 13.08
CA MET A 60 3.08 16.18 12.29
C MET A 60 3.02 16.54 10.80
N SER A 61 4.09 16.18 10.09
CA SER A 61 4.17 16.30 8.64
C SER A 61 3.07 15.48 7.96
N ARG A 62 2.69 15.89 6.74
CA ARG A 62 1.69 15.20 5.93
C ARG A 62 2.21 15.01 4.52
N THR A 63 1.87 13.88 3.90
CA THR A 63 2.12 13.71 2.47
C THR A 63 1.20 14.62 1.67
N PHE A 64 1.48 14.79 0.39
CA PHE A 64 0.60 15.53 -0.53
C PHE A 64 -0.85 15.00 -0.55
N GLU A 65 -1.03 13.70 -0.27
CA GLU A 65 -2.33 13.01 -0.18
C GLU A 65 -3.04 13.19 1.18
N GLY A 66 -2.46 13.94 2.12
CA GLY A 66 -3.06 14.29 3.41
C GLY A 66 -2.85 13.37 4.65
N PRO A 67 -2.43 12.09 4.58
CA PRO A 67 -2.12 11.33 5.79
C PRO A 67 -0.87 11.86 6.49
N ALA A 68 -0.82 11.67 7.81
CA ALA A 68 0.38 11.98 8.59
C ALA A 68 1.54 11.11 8.09
N CYS A 69 2.70 11.72 7.91
CA CYS A 69 3.97 11.05 7.67
C CYS A 69 5.02 11.71 8.56
N ILE A 70 6.15 11.04 8.74
CA ILE A 70 7.32 11.68 9.34
C ILE A 70 8.35 11.95 8.25
N THR A 71 9.10 13.03 8.38
CA THR A 71 10.13 13.38 7.40
C THR A 71 11.32 12.42 7.48
N GLU A 72 12.22 12.48 6.50
CA GLU A 72 13.51 11.78 6.58
C GLU A 72 14.31 12.20 7.80
N THR A 73 14.31 13.50 8.10
CA THR A 73 15.02 14.08 9.24
C THR A 73 14.45 13.57 10.56
N GLU A 74 13.12 13.57 10.70
CA GLU A 74 12.43 13.05 11.88
C GLU A 74 12.69 11.55 12.05
N MET A 75 12.55 10.75 10.99
CA MET A 75 12.81 9.30 11.04
C MET A 75 14.25 9.00 11.47
N LYS A 76 15.23 9.72 10.92
CA LYS A 76 16.65 9.57 11.29
C LYS A 76 16.88 9.93 12.75
N ALA A 77 16.34 11.06 13.22
CA ALA A 77 16.50 11.48 14.60
C ALA A 77 15.86 10.49 15.58
N ILE A 78 14.67 9.97 15.29
CA ILE A 78 14.02 8.95 16.14
C ILE A 78 14.89 7.69 16.23
N ALA A 79 15.43 7.22 15.10
CA ALA A 79 16.34 6.08 15.08
C ALA A 79 17.57 6.33 15.95
N GLU A 80 18.23 7.48 15.79
CA GLU A 80 19.42 7.86 16.58
C GLU A 80 19.11 8.00 18.08
N ILE A 81 18.00 8.62 18.44
CA ILE A 81 17.57 8.78 19.84
C ILE A 81 17.26 7.43 20.48
N ILE A 82 16.45 6.59 19.82
CA ILE A 82 16.08 5.26 20.33
C ILE A 82 17.32 4.37 20.47
N ILE A 83 18.18 4.34 19.46
CA ILE A 83 19.42 3.57 19.52
C ILE A 83 20.30 4.09 20.65
N GLY A 84 20.55 5.41 20.71
CA GLY A 84 21.40 6.01 21.74
C GLY A 84 20.92 5.78 23.17
N ARG A 85 19.61 5.71 23.39
CA ARG A 85 19.03 5.45 24.72
C ARG A 85 19.05 3.98 25.11
N TYR A 86 18.78 3.06 24.18
CA TYR A 86 18.37 1.70 24.54
C TYR A 86 19.14 0.58 23.85
N PHE A 87 19.90 0.87 22.79
CA PHE A 87 20.52 -0.17 21.98
C PHE A 87 21.99 0.12 21.68
N THR A 88 22.74 -0.95 21.40
CA THR A 88 24.11 -0.85 20.93
C THR A 88 24.29 -1.68 19.67
N LYS A 89 25.13 -1.18 18.75
CA LYS A 89 25.52 -1.86 17.51
C LYS A 89 24.36 -2.09 16.53
N ILE A 90 23.39 -1.18 16.52
CA ILE A 90 22.40 -1.04 15.43
C ILE A 90 22.75 0.24 14.68
N ASP A 91 22.79 0.15 13.36
CA ASP A 91 23.04 1.30 12.48
C ASP A 91 21.74 2.10 12.30
N PRO A 92 21.68 3.41 12.59
CA PRO A 92 20.49 4.22 12.32
C PRO A 92 20.03 4.15 10.85
N ALA A 93 20.94 4.03 9.89
CA ALA A 93 20.60 3.89 8.48
C ALA A 93 19.87 2.58 8.18
N MET A 94 20.15 1.51 8.93
CA MET A 94 19.41 0.24 8.84
C MET A 94 17.94 0.46 9.23
N VAL A 95 17.71 1.13 10.35
CA VAL A 95 16.36 1.39 10.88
C VAL A 95 15.57 2.28 9.93
N CYS A 96 16.20 3.34 9.42
CA CYS A 96 15.59 4.24 8.44
C CYS A 96 15.22 3.51 7.14
N ALA A 97 16.12 2.67 6.61
CA ALA A 97 15.85 1.91 5.40
C ALA A 97 14.72 0.90 5.57
N ILE A 98 14.65 0.23 6.72
CA ILE A 98 13.53 -0.68 7.04
C ILE A 98 12.23 0.11 7.15
N ALA A 99 12.19 1.23 7.87
CA ALA A 99 10.99 2.05 8.01
C ALA A 99 10.48 2.57 6.65
N GLU A 100 11.38 2.92 5.73
CA GLU A 100 11.02 3.33 4.36
C GLU A 100 10.35 2.18 3.60
N ILE A 101 10.91 0.97 3.66
CA ILE A 101 10.39 -0.20 2.95
C ILE A 101 9.06 -0.69 3.55
N GLU A 102 8.95 -0.67 4.87
CA GLU A 102 7.81 -1.23 5.59
C GLU A 102 6.59 -0.31 5.55
N SER A 103 6.79 1.00 5.62
CA SER A 103 5.68 1.95 5.82
C SER A 103 5.77 3.21 4.97
N ALA A 104 6.85 3.42 4.21
CA ALA A 104 7.14 4.71 3.58
C ALA A 104 7.06 5.88 4.58
N ARG A 105 7.55 5.66 5.81
CA ARG A 105 7.49 6.61 6.94
C ARG A 105 6.06 7.01 7.35
N ASN A 106 5.06 6.18 7.06
CA ASN A 106 3.69 6.38 7.52
C ASN A 106 3.49 5.77 8.92
N PRO A 107 3.33 6.58 9.98
CA PRO A 107 3.11 6.08 11.34
C PRO A 107 1.76 5.38 11.51
N LEU A 108 0.80 5.57 10.60
CA LEU A 108 -0.51 4.90 10.60
C LEU A 108 -0.55 3.70 9.66
N ALA A 109 0.60 3.25 9.15
CA ALA A 109 0.66 2.06 8.30
C ALA A 109 0.09 0.84 9.04
N TYR A 110 -0.77 0.10 8.34
CA TYR A 110 -1.44 -1.09 8.83
C TYR A 110 -1.43 -2.12 7.71
N ARG A 111 -1.02 -3.35 8.02
CA ARG A 111 -1.03 -4.46 7.08
C ARG A 111 -1.48 -5.72 7.80
N TRP A 112 -2.55 -6.33 7.32
CA TRP A 112 -2.99 -7.64 7.84
C TRP A 112 -2.16 -8.76 7.20
N GLU A 113 -1.57 -9.62 8.02
CA GLU A 113 -0.74 -10.74 7.59
C GLU A 113 -1.48 -12.06 7.80
N GLU A 114 -2.14 -12.53 6.73
CA GLU A 114 -2.99 -13.72 6.74
C GLU A 114 -2.23 -14.98 7.19
N SER A 115 -0.94 -15.09 6.88
CA SER A 115 -0.08 -16.22 7.26
C SER A 115 0.09 -16.37 8.77
N VAL A 116 0.01 -15.27 9.52
CA VAL A 116 0.18 -15.24 10.98
C VAL A 116 -1.09 -14.82 11.72
N GLN A 117 -2.17 -14.53 10.98
CA GLN A 117 -3.49 -14.12 11.50
C GLN A 117 -3.39 -12.90 12.42
N GLU A 118 -2.57 -11.93 12.03
CA GLU A 118 -2.27 -10.74 12.82
C GLU A 118 -1.93 -9.55 11.93
N ALA A 119 -2.12 -8.33 12.43
CA ALA A 119 -1.70 -7.12 11.75
C ALA A 119 -0.31 -6.65 12.20
N SER A 120 0.51 -6.24 11.24
CA SER A 120 1.66 -5.39 11.45
C SER A 120 1.27 -3.92 11.38
N THR A 121 1.82 -3.10 12.27
CA THR A 121 1.42 -1.68 12.41
C THR A 121 2.59 -0.73 12.64
N GLY A 122 2.38 0.53 12.28
CA GLY A 122 3.33 1.61 12.48
C GLY A 122 4.50 1.62 11.51
N LEU A 123 5.46 2.51 11.80
CA LEU A 123 6.64 2.77 10.98
C LEU A 123 7.46 1.52 10.67
N MET A 124 7.61 0.67 11.69
CA MET A 124 8.43 -0.52 11.64
C MET A 124 7.63 -1.79 11.32
N GLN A 125 6.32 -1.67 11.05
CA GLN A 125 5.41 -2.79 10.75
C GLN A 125 5.61 -3.98 11.70
N THR A 126 5.66 -3.70 13.00
CA THR A 126 5.82 -4.76 14.02
C THR A 126 4.45 -5.39 14.31
N LEU A 127 4.42 -6.72 14.44
CA LEU A 127 3.23 -7.44 14.91
C LEU A 127 3.01 -7.17 16.40
N GLN A 128 1.75 -7.07 16.83
CA GLN A 128 1.41 -6.87 18.24
C GLN A 128 2.04 -7.97 19.11
N SER A 129 1.89 -9.23 18.73
CA SER A 129 2.41 -10.42 19.42
C SER A 129 3.94 -10.42 19.53
N THR A 130 4.63 -9.94 18.48
CA THR A 130 6.09 -9.78 18.49
C THR A 130 6.49 -8.71 19.51
N ALA A 131 5.81 -7.56 19.54
CA ALA A 131 6.06 -6.53 20.53
C ALA A 131 5.76 -7.03 21.96
N GLU A 132 4.69 -7.80 22.14
CA GLU A 132 4.38 -8.39 23.45
C GLU A 132 5.44 -9.36 23.93
N TRP A 133 5.89 -10.25 23.05
CA TRP A 133 6.94 -11.20 23.36
C TRP A 133 8.27 -10.49 23.67
N LEU A 134 8.62 -9.46 22.92
CA LEU A 134 9.81 -8.64 23.21
C LEU A 134 9.73 -7.99 24.60
N ALA A 135 8.57 -7.45 24.97
CA ALA A 135 8.38 -6.78 26.25
C ALA A 135 8.27 -7.74 27.46
N LYS A 136 7.45 -8.79 27.34
CA LYS A 136 7.13 -9.72 28.44
C LYS A 136 8.20 -10.77 28.63
N ASP A 137 8.67 -11.38 27.54
CA ASP A 137 9.53 -12.57 27.60
C ASP A 137 11.02 -12.22 27.43
N ILE A 138 11.33 -11.18 26.65
CA ILE A 138 12.73 -10.78 26.39
C ILE A 138 13.19 -9.61 27.30
N GLY A 139 12.25 -8.82 27.84
CA GLY A 139 12.55 -7.75 28.80
C GLY A 139 12.74 -6.35 28.20
N TYR A 140 12.29 -6.11 26.96
CA TYR A 140 12.31 -4.78 26.34
C TYR A 140 11.13 -3.92 26.82
N GLN A 141 11.31 -3.22 27.95
CA GLN A 141 10.22 -2.53 28.68
C GLN A 141 10.38 -1.00 28.79
N ALA A 142 11.20 -0.39 27.93
CA ALA A 142 11.44 1.06 28.02
C ALA A 142 10.21 1.92 27.71
N TYR A 143 9.27 1.39 26.92
CA TYR A 143 7.97 2.02 26.68
C TYR A 143 6.87 1.17 27.31
N SER A 144 5.97 1.81 28.04
CA SER A 144 4.82 1.14 28.66
C SER A 144 3.90 0.58 27.58
N VAL A 145 3.53 -0.69 27.73
CA VAL A 145 2.60 -1.38 26.86
C VAL A 145 1.26 -1.50 27.58
N ASP A 146 0.28 -0.69 27.19
CA ASP A 146 -1.10 -0.78 27.67
C ASP A 146 -1.91 -1.89 26.98
N TRP A 147 -1.26 -2.65 26.09
CA TRP A 147 -1.79 -3.74 25.27
C TRP A 147 -2.92 -3.31 24.33
N THR A 148 -3.09 -2.00 24.09
CA THR A 148 -3.95 -1.49 23.02
C THR A 148 -3.19 -1.54 21.69
N SER A 149 -3.82 -2.04 20.61
CA SER A 149 -3.16 -2.14 19.30
C SER A 149 -2.76 -0.78 18.70
N SER A 150 -3.31 0.31 19.23
CA SER A 150 -3.01 1.67 18.80
C SER A 150 -1.61 2.15 19.18
N MET A 151 -0.92 1.50 20.12
CA MET A 151 0.37 2.00 20.61
C MET A 151 1.48 1.94 19.56
N LEU A 152 1.44 0.95 18.66
CA LEU A 152 2.48 0.76 17.65
C LEU A 152 2.38 1.81 16.53
N TYR A 153 1.30 2.61 16.49
CA TYR A 153 1.22 3.80 15.65
C TYR A 153 2.01 5.00 16.22
N ARG A 154 2.44 4.94 17.49
CA ARG A 154 3.30 5.97 18.10
C ARG A 154 4.72 5.81 17.53
N PRO A 155 5.31 6.82 16.87
CA PRO A 155 6.59 6.68 16.17
C PRO A 155 7.73 6.10 17.02
N PHE A 156 7.96 6.64 18.22
CA PHE A 156 9.03 6.18 19.12
C PHE A 156 8.84 4.75 19.58
N VAL A 157 7.60 4.37 19.92
CA VAL A 157 7.25 3.01 20.33
C VAL A 157 7.46 2.02 19.17
N SER A 158 7.02 2.38 17.96
CA SER A 158 7.22 1.57 16.76
C SER A 158 8.71 1.31 16.50
N VAL A 159 9.52 2.38 16.55
CA VAL A 159 10.98 2.29 16.32
C VAL A 159 11.68 1.52 17.44
N TYR A 160 11.27 1.70 18.70
CA TYR A 160 11.79 0.94 19.83
C TYR A 160 11.62 -0.57 19.65
N PHE A 161 10.41 -1.04 19.35
CA PHE A 161 10.16 -2.46 19.17
C PHE A 161 10.77 -3.03 17.89
N GLY A 162 10.85 -2.24 16.81
CA GLY A 162 11.63 -2.62 15.62
C GLY A 162 13.12 -2.80 15.95
N CYS A 163 13.71 -1.87 16.70
CA CYS A 163 15.10 -1.98 17.17
C CYS A 163 15.32 -3.15 18.12
N ALA A 164 14.38 -3.40 19.04
CA ALA A 164 14.42 -4.55 19.93
C ALA A 164 14.43 -5.87 19.15
N TYR A 165 13.62 -5.97 18.10
CA TYR A 165 13.60 -7.15 17.24
C TYR A 165 14.91 -7.31 16.46
N LEU A 166 15.44 -6.24 15.87
CA LEU A 166 16.75 -6.26 15.22
C LEU A 166 17.87 -6.65 16.20
N LYS A 167 17.83 -6.12 17.43
CA LYS A 167 18.80 -6.46 18.48
C LYS A 167 18.75 -7.94 18.80
N TRP A 168 17.55 -8.49 18.99
CA TRP A 168 17.38 -9.91 19.23
C TRP A 168 17.90 -10.76 18.05
N LEU A 169 17.54 -10.39 16.81
CA LEU A 169 18.04 -11.04 15.60
C LEU A 169 19.57 -11.00 15.47
N SER A 170 20.22 -9.92 15.92
CA SER A 170 21.69 -9.77 15.88
C SER A 170 22.44 -10.83 16.69
N THR A 171 21.76 -11.51 17.62
CA THR A 171 22.31 -12.55 18.50
C THR A 171 21.57 -13.88 18.40
N TYR A 172 20.70 -14.04 17.39
CA TYR A 172 19.84 -15.20 17.24
C TYR A 172 20.62 -16.52 17.24
N ASP A 173 20.13 -17.52 17.99
CA ASP A 173 20.77 -18.83 18.21
C ASP A 173 22.13 -18.72 18.93
N GLY A 174 22.28 -17.75 19.83
CA GLY A 174 23.51 -17.50 20.58
C GLY A 174 24.70 -17.05 19.72
N LYS A 175 24.43 -16.65 18.47
CA LYS A 175 25.46 -16.31 17.47
C LYS A 175 25.34 -14.86 17.07
N ARG A 176 26.48 -14.19 16.94
CA ARG A 176 26.52 -12.89 16.26
C ARG A 176 26.11 -13.06 14.81
N ARG A 177 25.05 -12.37 14.39
CA ARG A 177 24.51 -12.42 13.04
C ARG A 177 25.00 -11.25 12.20
N SER A 178 25.04 -11.47 10.88
CA SER A 178 25.32 -10.42 9.91
C SER A 178 24.12 -9.49 9.78
N GLU A 179 24.36 -8.29 9.26
CA GLU A 179 23.32 -7.34 8.88
C GLU A 179 22.33 -7.95 7.87
N GLU A 180 22.81 -8.67 6.87
CA GLU A 180 21.93 -9.39 5.94
C GLU A 180 21.00 -10.37 6.67
N PHE A 181 21.52 -11.13 7.62
CA PHE A 181 20.70 -12.06 8.40
C PHE A 181 19.66 -11.30 9.23
N MET A 182 20.05 -10.19 9.86
CA MET A 182 19.13 -9.35 10.65
C MET A 182 17.99 -8.82 9.77
N VAL A 183 18.30 -8.22 8.62
CA VAL A 183 17.31 -7.61 7.72
C VAL A 183 16.39 -8.66 7.10
N ARG A 184 16.95 -9.78 6.63
CA ARG A 184 16.15 -10.88 6.06
C ARG A 184 15.32 -11.58 7.13
N GLY A 185 15.85 -11.69 8.35
CA GLY A 185 15.15 -12.21 9.51
C GLY A 185 14.04 -11.27 10.01
N TYR A 186 14.19 -9.97 9.79
CA TYR A 186 13.17 -8.98 10.09
C TYR A 186 11.91 -9.25 9.24
N ASN A 187 12.09 -9.44 7.94
CA ASN A 187 11.01 -9.70 7.00
C ASN A 187 10.41 -11.12 7.10
N GLY A 188 11.24 -12.15 7.25
CA GLY A 188 10.79 -13.55 7.13
C GLY A 188 10.87 -14.37 8.43
N GLY A 189 11.18 -13.74 9.55
CA GLY A 189 11.57 -14.42 10.78
C GLY A 189 12.98 -15.04 10.68
N PRO A 190 13.59 -15.43 11.81
CA PRO A 190 14.97 -15.91 11.83
C PRO A 190 15.19 -17.21 11.06
N LYS A 191 14.15 -18.06 10.93
CA LYS A 191 14.18 -19.26 10.09
C LYS A 191 14.08 -18.94 8.59
N GLY A 192 13.53 -17.79 8.23
CA GLY A 192 13.46 -17.27 6.86
C GLY A 192 14.68 -16.44 6.44
N ALA A 193 15.58 -16.11 7.37
CA ALA A 193 16.72 -15.23 7.11
C ALA A 193 17.69 -15.74 6.03
N THR A 194 17.74 -17.05 5.78
CA THR A 194 18.56 -17.66 4.72
C THR A 194 17.74 -18.08 3.49
N ASN A 195 16.41 -17.97 3.53
CA ASN A 195 15.52 -18.38 2.44
C ASN A 195 15.59 -17.42 1.26
N LYS A 196 15.68 -17.93 0.02
CA LYS A 196 15.71 -17.12 -1.21
C LYS A 196 14.56 -16.09 -1.31
N ILE A 197 13.41 -16.34 -0.70
CA ILE A 197 12.26 -15.41 -0.72
C ILE A 197 12.62 -14.07 -0.06
N THR A 198 13.38 -14.08 1.05
CA THR A 198 13.77 -12.86 1.78
C THR A 198 14.90 -12.07 1.08
N LEU A 199 15.50 -12.62 0.02
CA LEU A 199 16.53 -11.92 -0.75
C LEU A 199 15.96 -10.70 -1.49
N VAL A 200 14.69 -10.75 -1.89
CA VAL A 200 14.00 -9.60 -2.50
C VAL A 200 13.95 -8.43 -1.51
N TYR A 201 13.64 -8.72 -0.25
CA TYR A 201 13.60 -7.73 0.81
C TYR A 201 15.00 -7.16 1.10
N TRP A 202 16.03 -8.01 1.15
CA TRP A 202 17.42 -7.58 1.29
C TRP A 202 17.87 -6.62 0.17
N ASN A 203 17.52 -6.91 -1.08
CA ASN A 203 17.86 -6.02 -2.19
C ASN A 203 17.14 -4.66 -2.11
N LYS A 204 15.86 -4.65 -1.71
CA LYS A 204 15.14 -3.39 -1.44
C LYS A 204 15.84 -2.60 -0.34
N TYR A 205 16.27 -3.28 0.72
CA TYR A 205 17.01 -2.69 1.83
C TYR A 205 18.34 -2.07 1.40
N LEU A 206 19.13 -2.76 0.58
CA LEU A 206 20.39 -2.22 0.07
C LEU A 206 20.18 -0.92 -0.73
N VAL A 207 19.16 -0.89 -1.60
CA VAL A 207 18.83 0.32 -2.37
C VAL A 207 18.36 1.45 -1.44
N ALA A 208 17.45 1.16 -0.52
CA ALA A 208 16.95 2.15 0.43
C ALA A 208 18.08 2.73 1.30
N LYS A 209 18.95 1.87 1.83
CA LYS A 209 20.10 2.28 2.64
C LYS A 209 21.14 3.06 1.83
N GLN A 210 21.42 2.67 0.58
CA GLN A 210 22.31 3.42 -0.30
C GLN A 210 21.79 4.83 -0.58
N ASN A 211 20.48 4.98 -0.81
CA ASN A 211 19.86 6.28 -1.07
C ASN A 211 20.00 7.24 0.13
N LEU A 212 20.02 6.73 1.36
CA LEU A 212 20.26 7.55 2.56
C LEU A 212 21.69 8.11 2.59
N TYR A 213 22.69 7.32 2.19
CA TYR A 213 24.09 7.78 2.13
C TYR A 213 24.33 8.78 0.99
N MET A 214 23.75 8.53 -0.19
CA MET A 214 23.88 9.44 -1.34
C MET A 214 23.29 10.83 -1.03
N LYS A 215 22.22 10.90 -0.22
CA LYS A 215 21.65 12.16 0.23
C LYS A 215 22.48 12.84 1.30
N SER A 216 23.17 12.10 2.18
CA SER A 216 24.08 12.71 3.15
C SER A 216 25.33 13.30 2.50
N ASP A 217 25.82 12.72 1.40
CA ASP A 217 26.99 13.22 0.67
C ASP A 217 26.70 14.49 -0.15
N LEU A 218 25.43 14.78 -0.42
CA LEU A 218 24.99 16.04 -1.05
C LEU A 218 24.86 17.20 -0.05
N VAL A 219 24.93 16.93 1.26
CA VAL A 219 24.94 17.95 2.32
C VAL A 219 26.38 18.21 2.76
N ALA A 220 27.07 18.96 1.90
CA ALA A 220 28.41 19.57 2.01
C ALA A 220 29.66 18.66 1.89
N PRO A 221 30.64 19.03 1.02
CA PRO A 221 31.96 18.41 1.02
C PRO A 221 32.81 18.95 2.18
N PRO A 222 33.75 18.16 2.73
CA PRO A 222 34.75 18.69 3.65
C PRO A 222 35.72 19.59 2.87
N VAL A 223 35.86 20.83 3.32
CA VAL A 223 36.97 21.71 2.96
C VAL A 223 38.24 21.06 3.52
N ILE A 224 39.02 20.40 2.66
CA ILE A 224 40.36 19.95 3.00
C ILE A 224 41.36 20.87 2.31
N HIS A 225 42.05 21.64 3.15
CA HIS A 225 43.30 22.31 2.81
C HIS A 225 44.33 21.26 2.40
N ASN A 226 44.87 21.39 1.19
CA ASN A 226 46.12 20.72 0.80
C ASN A 226 47.27 21.17 1.71
N PRO A 227 48.23 20.27 1.99
CA PRO A 227 49.48 20.38 1.24
C PRO A 227 49.96 19.06 0.63
N SER A 228 50.67 19.24 -0.48
CA SER A 228 51.35 18.30 -1.37
C SER A 228 52.12 17.15 -0.68
N VAL A 229 52.16 15.97 -1.32
CA VAL A 229 53.37 15.20 -1.71
C VAL A 229 53.00 13.98 -2.56
N VAL A 230 53.53 13.97 -3.79
CA VAL A 230 54.10 12.91 -4.65
C VAL A 230 53.47 11.50 -4.74
N SER A 231 53.33 11.09 -6.01
CA SER A 231 52.90 9.84 -6.65
C SER A 231 53.55 8.53 -6.17
N HIS A 232 52.90 7.40 -6.48
CA HIS A 232 53.39 6.30 -7.35
C HIS A 232 52.18 5.41 -7.75
N GLY A 233 52.03 5.09 -9.05
CA GLY A 233 50.88 4.35 -9.60
C GLY A 233 51.13 2.85 -9.78
N THR A 234 50.08 2.10 -10.11
CA THR A 234 50.11 0.86 -10.91
C THR A 234 48.69 0.53 -11.42
N GLN A 235 48.55 0.28 -12.73
CA GLN A 235 47.37 -0.27 -13.41
C GLN A 235 47.33 -1.79 -13.34
N VAL A 236 46.14 -2.42 -13.34
CA VAL A 236 45.90 -3.73 -14.00
C VAL A 236 44.43 -3.82 -14.51
N GLU A 237 44.27 -4.30 -15.75
CA GLU A 237 43.04 -4.55 -16.52
C GLU A 237 42.15 -5.71 -16.01
N GLY A 238 40.88 -5.71 -16.45
CA GLY A 238 39.80 -6.58 -15.97
C GLY A 238 39.54 -7.89 -16.71
N THR A 239 38.45 -8.58 -16.32
CA THR A 239 37.67 -9.49 -17.18
C THR A 239 36.23 -9.64 -16.66
N SER A 240 35.27 -9.61 -17.58
CA SER A 240 33.82 -9.80 -17.36
C SER A 240 33.44 -11.27 -17.59
N THR A 241 32.69 -11.88 -16.67
CA THR A 241 31.92 -13.11 -16.97
C THR A 241 30.54 -13.07 -16.27
N LYS A 242 29.47 -13.22 -17.07
CA LYS A 242 28.07 -13.41 -16.61
C LYS A 242 27.81 -14.89 -16.32
N PRO A 243 27.06 -15.26 -15.27
CA PRO A 243 26.33 -16.53 -15.22
C PRO A 243 24.79 -16.36 -15.20
N LYS A 244 24.14 -17.39 -15.74
CA LYS A 244 22.72 -17.53 -16.14
C LYS A 244 21.70 -17.55 -14.99
N PRO A 245 20.41 -17.26 -15.25
CA PRO A 245 19.32 -17.36 -14.25
C PRO A 245 18.67 -18.75 -14.18
N TRP A 246 17.86 -18.93 -13.10
CA TRP A 246 16.73 -19.85 -12.79
C TRP A 246 16.92 -20.66 -11.48
N PRO A 247 15.86 -21.05 -10.71
CA PRO A 247 14.41 -20.77 -10.82
C PRO A 247 13.82 -20.04 -9.58
N ARG A 248 12.60 -19.51 -9.73
CA ARG A 248 11.85 -18.66 -8.78
C ARG A 248 10.68 -19.42 -8.13
N ALA A 249 10.46 -19.25 -6.82
CA ALA A 249 9.26 -19.66 -6.09
C ALA A 249 8.51 -18.42 -5.53
N LYS A 250 7.18 -18.52 -5.47
CA LYS A 250 6.15 -17.45 -5.42
C LYS A 250 5.76 -17.02 -3.98
N SER A 251 5.21 -15.81 -3.82
CA SER A 251 4.47 -15.33 -2.63
C SER A 251 2.96 -15.22 -2.89
N SER A 252 2.16 -15.30 -1.82
CA SER A 252 0.69 -15.46 -1.82
C SER A 252 -0.07 -14.24 -1.29
N ASN A 253 -1.37 -14.23 -1.57
CA ASN A 253 -2.25 -13.09 -1.84
C ASN A 253 -3.63 -13.30 -1.17
N ALA A 254 -4.21 -12.32 -0.45
CA ALA A 254 -5.58 -12.41 0.13
C ALA A 254 -6.38 -11.06 0.11
N PRO A 255 -7.74 -11.06 0.06
CA PRO A 255 -8.57 -9.95 -0.45
C PRO A 255 -9.21 -8.99 0.59
N LEU A 256 -9.55 -7.76 0.16
CA LEU A 256 -10.19 -6.66 0.93
C LEU A 256 -11.58 -6.99 1.54
N ALA A 257 -11.83 -6.56 2.79
CA ALA A 257 -13.08 -6.79 3.54
C ALA A 257 -14.23 -5.83 3.13
N VAL A 258 -15.46 -6.36 3.09
CA VAL A 258 -16.70 -5.66 2.67
C VAL A 258 -17.61 -5.44 3.89
N VAL A 259 -18.17 -4.24 4.06
CA VAL A 259 -19.11 -3.89 5.14
C VAL A 259 -20.54 -3.77 4.57
N HIS A 260 -21.51 -4.52 5.11
CA HIS A 260 -22.95 -4.35 4.85
C HIS A 260 -23.69 -3.95 6.14
N PRO A 261 -24.64 -2.99 6.13
CA PRO A 261 -25.38 -2.61 7.34
C PRO A 261 -26.66 -3.43 7.55
N GLN A 262 -26.98 -3.73 8.81
CA GLN A 262 -28.26 -4.25 9.29
C GLN A 262 -29.26 -3.11 9.53
N GLU A 263 -30.55 -3.33 9.26
CA GLU A 263 -31.63 -2.35 9.43
C GLU A 263 -31.97 -2.07 10.91
N GLY A 264 -32.25 -0.81 11.23
CA GLY A 264 -32.78 -0.38 12.54
C GLY A 264 -33.54 0.96 12.47
N CYS A 265 -34.87 0.83 12.39
CA CYS A 265 -35.97 1.74 12.77
C CYS A 265 -36.06 3.20 12.25
N LEU A 266 -37.20 3.46 11.61
CA LEU A 266 -37.79 4.75 11.24
C LEU A 266 -38.37 5.48 12.47
N TYR A 267 -38.26 6.81 12.53
CA TYR A 267 -39.31 7.71 13.00
C TYR A 267 -39.16 9.12 12.37
N TYR A 268 -40.29 9.73 12.02
CA TYR A 268 -40.42 11.04 11.39
C TYR A 268 -40.14 12.19 12.38
N ALA A 269 -39.32 13.17 11.99
CA ALA A 269 -39.53 14.61 12.25
C ALA A 269 -38.41 15.47 11.62
N GLU A 270 -38.84 16.49 10.88
CA GLU A 270 -38.19 17.75 10.48
C GLU A 270 -36.73 17.74 9.95
N LYS A 271 -36.59 18.19 8.70
CA LYS A 271 -35.32 18.33 7.96
C LYS A 271 -34.36 19.35 8.62
N PRO A 272 -33.13 18.97 8.97
CA PRO A 272 -32.00 19.88 9.03
C PRO A 272 -31.16 19.75 7.74
N ARG A 273 -30.46 20.82 7.36
CA ARG A 273 -29.51 20.85 6.23
C ARG A 273 -28.50 19.70 6.38
N VAL A 274 -28.43 18.84 5.36
CA VAL A 274 -27.66 17.59 5.36
C VAL A 274 -26.25 17.85 4.84
N ASP A 275 -25.23 17.46 5.62
CA ASP A 275 -23.84 17.41 5.18
C ASP A 275 -23.70 16.50 3.94
N PRO A 276 -23.09 16.97 2.83
CA PRO A 276 -22.96 16.19 1.58
C PRO A 276 -22.20 14.86 1.72
N VAL A 277 -21.42 14.69 2.78
CA VAL A 277 -20.57 13.50 3.02
C VAL A 277 -21.37 12.29 3.54
N LYS A 278 -22.65 12.47 3.91
CA LYS A 278 -23.51 11.37 4.42
C LYS A 278 -24.40 10.72 3.36
N GLU A 279 -24.55 11.27 2.17
CA GLU A 279 -25.52 10.81 1.17
C GLU A 279 -25.00 9.58 0.39
N TRP A 280 -25.82 8.52 0.28
CA TRP A 280 -25.47 7.29 -0.45
C TRP A 280 -25.38 7.54 -1.96
N THR A 281 -24.40 6.93 -2.61
CA THR A 281 -24.33 6.89 -4.08
C THR A 281 -25.03 5.64 -4.57
N PHE A 282 -25.85 5.79 -5.61
CA PHE A 282 -26.64 4.69 -6.17
C PHE A 282 -26.18 4.30 -7.57
N TRP A 283 -26.24 3.01 -7.88
CA TRP A 283 -25.89 2.50 -9.20
C TRP A 283 -26.77 3.11 -10.30
N GLU A 284 -28.05 3.35 -10.01
CA GLU A 284 -29.02 4.00 -10.90
C GLU A 284 -28.58 5.40 -11.37
N GLU A 285 -27.77 6.11 -10.59
CA GLU A 285 -27.23 7.43 -10.95
C GLU A 285 -25.99 7.32 -11.85
N LYS A 286 -25.35 6.15 -11.88
CA LYS A 286 -24.01 5.95 -12.44
C LYS A 286 -23.96 5.02 -13.64
N CYS A 287 -25.06 4.37 -14.02
CA CYS A 287 -25.09 3.51 -15.21
C CYS A 287 -26.46 3.47 -15.89
N SER A 288 -26.49 2.94 -17.10
CA SER A 288 -27.72 2.81 -17.87
C SER A 288 -28.62 1.70 -17.33
N GLN A 289 -29.91 1.72 -17.68
CA GLN A 289 -30.82 0.63 -17.32
C GLN A 289 -30.36 -0.72 -17.91
N GLU A 290 -29.78 -0.72 -19.11
CA GLU A 290 -29.24 -1.93 -19.75
C GLU A 290 -28.09 -2.52 -18.93
N ASP A 291 -27.17 -1.67 -18.46
CA ASP A 291 -26.04 -2.08 -17.64
C ASP A 291 -26.48 -2.59 -16.26
N LEU A 292 -27.45 -1.92 -15.62
CA LEU A 292 -28.07 -2.41 -14.38
C LEU A 292 -28.74 -3.77 -14.57
N ASP A 293 -29.49 -3.94 -15.65
CA ASP A 293 -30.18 -5.20 -15.95
C ASP A 293 -29.16 -6.33 -16.15
N TYR A 294 -28.01 -6.04 -16.78
CA TYR A 294 -26.90 -6.98 -16.85
C TYR A 294 -26.38 -7.35 -15.45
N MET A 295 -26.10 -6.37 -14.59
CA MET A 295 -25.60 -6.62 -13.22
C MET A 295 -26.57 -7.48 -12.42
N TRP A 296 -27.88 -7.23 -12.53
CA TRP A 296 -28.91 -8.05 -11.89
C TRP A 296 -29.08 -9.46 -12.47
N LYS A 297 -28.62 -9.70 -13.71
CA LYS A 297 -28.60 -11.04 -14.33
C LYS A 297 -27.33 -11.80 -13.96
N HIS A 298 -26.23 -11.11 -13.65
CA HIS A 298 -24.99 -11.73 -13.26
C HIS A 298 -25.13 -12.45 -11.91
N SER A 299 -24.93 -13.77 -11.89
CA SER A 299 -25.30 -14.63 -10.75
C SER A 299 -24.59 -14.26 -9.44
N ILE A 300 -23.30 -13.94 -9.49
CA ILE A 300 -22.50 -13.58 -8.31
C ILE A 300 -22.93 -12.23 -7.75
N VAL A 301 -23.00 -11.20 -8.60
CA VAL A 301 -23.47 -9.85 -8.24
C VAL A 301 -24.88 -9.88 -7.70
N LYS A 302 -25.82 -10.54 -8.39
CA LYS A 302 -27.20 -10.70 -7.91
C LYS A 302 -27.25 -11.31 -6.51
N LYS A 303 -26.47 -12.37 -6.27
CA LYS A 303 -26.40 -13.04 -4.96
C LYS A 303 -25.84 -12.10 -3.90
N GLU A 304 -24.81 -11.33 -4.24
CA GLU A 304 -24.18 -10.36 -3.35
C GLU A 304 -25.15 -9.23 -2.97
N TRP A 305 -25.77 -8.58 -3.96
CA TRP A 305 -26.77 -7.54 -3.77
C TRP A 305 -27.98 -8.03 -2.97
N THR A 306 -28.49 -9.22 -3.28
CA THR A 306 -29.61 -9.82 -2.52
C THR A 306 -29.22 -10.05 -1.05
N ARG A 307 -28.02 -10.57 -0.79
CA ARG A 307 -27.51 -10.78 0.57
C ARG A 307 -27.31 -9.48 1.34
N ALA A 308 -26.97 -8.41 0.63
CA ALA A 308 -26.82 -7.06 1.17
C ALA A 308 -28.17 -6.33 1.38
N GLY A 309 -29.29 -6.95 1.02
CA GLY A 309 -30.62 -6.35 1.13
C GLY A 309 -30.93 -5.30 0.06
N GLU A 310 -30.13 -5.21 -1.00
CA GLU A 310 -30.35 -4.28 -2.10
C GLU A 310 -31.55 -4.68 -2.96
N LYS A 311 -32.27 -3.68 -3.48
CA LYS A 311 -33.45 -3.87 -4.33
C LYS A 311 -33.27 -3.14 -5.65
N ARG A 312 -33.87 -3.68 -6.72
CA ARG A 312 -33.89 -3.03 -8.04
C ARG A 312 -34.43 -1.60 -7.91
N GLY A 313 -33.76 -0.64 -8.54
CA GLY A 313 -34.13 0.78 -8.53
C GLY A 313 -33.59 1.57 -7.33
N ARG A 314 -32.83 0.93 -6.44
CA ARG A 314 -32.15 1.60 -5.32
C ARG A 314 -30.95 0.79 -4.83
N VAL A 315 -30.02 0.48 -5.72
CA VAL A 315 -28.83 -0.29 -5.36
C VAL A 315 -27.71 0.66 -4.92
N ARG A 316 -27.26 0.52 -3.68
CA ARG A 316 -26.16 1.32 -3.14
C ARG A 316 -24.81 0.79 -3.61
N PHE A 317 -23.86 1.69 -3.85
CA PHE A 317 -22.46 1.31 -3.93
C PHE A 317 -21.93 0.87 -2.55
N SER A 318 -21.04 -0.12 -2.56
CA SER A 318 -20.28 -0.49 -1.37
C SER A 318 -19.39 0.67 -0.93
N ARG A 319 -19.09 0.74 0.37
CA ARG A 319 -18.26 1.80 0.96
C ARG A 319 -17.06 1.24 1.69
N ASP A 320 -15.91 1.86 1.46
CA ASP A 320 -14.71 1.52 2.21
C ASP A 320 -14.81 2.05 3.65
N THR A 321 -13.77 1.82 4.44
CA THR A 321 -13.70 2.28 5.83
C THR A 321 -13.68 3.81 5.98
N LYS A 322 -13.41 4.54 4.89
CA LYS A 322 -13.48 6.01 4.80
C LYS A 322 -14.80 6.50 4.22
N LEU A 323 -15.81 5.62 4.09
CA LEU A 323 -17.12 5.88 3.49
C LEU A 323 -17.09 6.24 2.00
N ARG A 324 -15.97 6.00 1.32
CA ARG A 324 -15.83 6.26 -0.12
C ARG A 324 -16.50 5.14 -0.90
N PRO A 325 -17.32 5.46 -1.93
CA PRO A 325 -17.95 4.44 -2.74
C PRO A 325 -16.91 3.69 -3.57
N PHE A 326 -17.02 2.36 -3.63
CA PHE A 326 -16.13 1.48 -4.37
C PHE A 326 -16.89 0.28 -4.94
N LEU A 327 -16.27 -0.41 -5.89
CA LEU A 327 -16.82 -1.64 -6.45
C LEU A 327 -16.28 -2.85 -5.73
N THR A 328 -17.15 -3.81 -5.42
CA THR A 328 -16.71 -5.12 -4.95
C THR A 328 -16.02 -5.90 -6.06
N VAL A 329 -15.32 -6.99 -5.70
CA VAL A 329 -14.61 -7.82 -6.68
C VAL A 329 -15.59 -8.42 -7.68
N ALA A 330 -16.76 -8.86 -7.22
CA ALA A 330 -17.79 -9.43 -8.08
C ALA A 330 -18.35 -8.37 -9.05
N GLU A 331 -18.60 -7.16 -8.56
CA GLU A 331 -19.10 -6.06 -9.38
C GLU A 331 -18.09 -5.66 -10.46
N LEU A 332 -16.82 -5.50 -10.08
CA LEU A 332 -15.74 -5.19 -11.01
C LEU A 332 -15.56 -6.29 -12.07
N GLN A 333 -15.63 -7.56 -11.64
CA GLN A 333 -15.54 -8.71 -12.53
C GLN A 333 -16.65 -8.69 -13.57
N ALA A 334 -17.89 -8.58 -13.12
CA ALA A 334 -19.05 -8.53 -13.99
C ALA A 334 -18.95 -7.38 -15.02
N ILE A 335 -18.50 -6.19 -14.59
CA ILE A 335 -18.37 -5.05 -15.50
C ILE A 335 -17.32 -5.32 -16.58
N ALA A 336 -16.11 -5.76 -16.24
CA ALA A 336 -15.09 -5.93 -17.28
C ALA A 336 -15.37 -7.13 -18.20
N GLU A 337 -15.98 -8.21 -17.68
CA GLU A 337 -16.52 -9.29 -18.52
C GLU A 337 -17.57 -8.77 -19.51
N ASN A 338 -18.51 -7.94 -19.05
CA ASN A 338 -19.52 -7.33 -19.92
C ASN A 338 -18.89 -6.45 -21.01
N ILE A 339 -18.00 -5.54 -20.60
CA ILE A 339 -17.34 -4.60 -21.52
C ILE A 339 -16.53 -5.35 -22.57
N ILE A 340 -15.78 -6.37 -22.17
CA ILE A 340 -15.01 -7.17 -23.14
C ILE A 340 -15.95 -7.93 -24.06
N ALA A 341 -16.95 -8.63 -23.53
CA ALA A 341 -17.88 -9.42 -24.32
C ALA A 341 -18.67 -8.57 -25.34
N ARG A 342 -19.04 -7.33 -24.98
CA ARG A 342 -19.81 -6.43 -25.86
C ARG A 342 -18.94 -5.72 -26.88
N PHE A 343 -17.71 -5.33 -26.53
CA PHE A 343 -16.96 -4.35 -27.33
C PHE A 343 -15.54 -4.79 -27.74
N PHE A 344 -14.95 -5.78 -27.06
CA PHE A 344 -13.55 -6.16 -27.24
C PHE A 344 -13.31 -7.66 -27.44
N THR A 345 -14.34 -8.47 -27.68
CA THR A 345 -14.26 -9.94 -27.83
C THR A 345 -13.17 -10.39 -28.81
N TYR A 346 -13.02 -9.68 -29.94
CA TYR A 346 -12.04 -10.02 -30.97
C TYR A 346 -10.65 -9.42 -30.75
N ARG A 347 -10.45 -8.69 -29.65
CA ARG A 347 -9.19 -7.96 -29.35
C ARG A 347 -8.26 -8.72 -28.40
N GLY A 348 -8.65 -9.91 -27.93
CA GLY A 348 -7.82 -10.78 -27.11
C GLY A 348 -7.50 -10.22 -25.71
N ILE A 349 -8.26 -9.22 -25.24
CA ILE A 349 -8.03 -8.60 -23.94
C ILE A 349 -8.50 -9.55 -22.83
N ASN A 350 -7.62 -9.84 -21.89
CA ASN A 350 -7.97 -10.65 -20.72
C ASN A 350 -8.72 -9.79 -19.70
N PRO A 351 -9.96 -10.15 -19.28
CA PRO A 351 -10.69 -9.41 -18.25
C PRO A 351 -9.91 -9.27 -16.94
N GLY A 352 -9.11 -10.28 -16.59
CA GLY A 352 -8.21 -10.28 -15.43
C GLY A 352 -7.19 -9.15 -15.43
N MET A 353 -6.77 -8.67 -16.61
CA MET A 353 -5.90 -7.49 -16.71
C MET A 353 -6.63 -6.23 -16.26
N LEU A 354 -7.89 -6.06 -16.65
CA LEU A 354 -8.69 -4.88 -16.30
C LEU A 354 -9.00 -4.83 -14.81
N TYR A 355 -9.29 -5.97 -14.18
CA TYR A 355 -9.52 -5.99 -12.73
C TYR A 355 -8.26 -5.63 -11.96
N ALA A 356 -7.11 -6.20 -12.36
CA ALA A 356 -5.83 -5.92 -11.72
C ALA A 356 -5.40 -4.47 -11.90
N LEU A 357 -5.62 -3.88 -13.09
CA LEU A 357 -5.39 -2.46 -13.34
C LEU A 357 -6.30 -1.59 -12.47
N SER A 358 -7.59 -1.92 -12.35
CA SER A 358 -8.51 -1.16 -11.49
C SER A 358 -8.10 -1.17 -10.02
N GLU A 359 -7.61 -2.31 -9.52
CA GLU A 359 -7.10 -2.44 -8.15
C GLU A 359 -5.93 -1.48 -7.90
N ILE A 360 -4.90 -1.52 -8.76
CA ILE A 360 -3.67 -0.74 -8.55
C ILE A 360 -3.80 0.74 -8.95
N SER A 361 -4.70 1.07 -9.87
CA SER A 361 -4.91 2.45 -10.31
C SER A 361 -5.79 3.23 -9.34
N SER A 362 -6.85 2.60 -8.81
CA SER A 362 -7.88 3.33 -8.06
C SER A 362 -8.27 2.69 -6.72
N ASN A 363 -7.73 1.53 -6.36
CA ASN A 363 -8.29 0.70 -5.29
C ASN A 363 -9.80 0.42 -5.47
N ARG A 364 -10.26 0.30 -6.73
CA ARG A 364 -11.67 0.12 -7.13
C ARG A 364 -12.60 1.24 -6.66
N LEU A 365 -12.07 2.39 -6.25
CA LEU A 365 -12.85 3.53 -5.82
C LEU A 365 -13.62 4.11 -7.01
N LEU A 366 -14.92 4.34 -6.81
CA LEU A 366 -15.82 4.86 -7.85
C LEU A 366 -15.34 6.19 -8.42
N HIS A 367 -14.74 7.03 -7.57
CA HIS A 367 -14.22 8.34 -7.94
C HIS A 367 -12.74 8.35 -8.29
N GLY A 368 -12.04 7.22 -8.17
CA GLY A 368 -10.58 7.17 -8.29
C GLY A 368 -9.86 7.52 -6.98
N MET A 369 -8.52 7.53 -7.04
CA MET A 369 -7.64 8.10 -6.02
C MET A 369 -7.32 9.57 -6.35
N ASP A 370 -6.75 10.32 -5.40
CA ASP A 370 -6.51 11.76 -5.54
C ASP A 370 -5.83 12.11 -6.88
N GLY A 371 -6.50 12.93 -7.69
CA GLY A 371 -6.02 13.35 -9.03
C GLY A 371 -6.31 12.39 -10.19
N GLN A 372 -6.90 11.22 -9.94
CA GLN A 372 -7.32 10.25 -10.97
C GLN A 372 -8.83 10.11 -11.01
N ASN A 373 -9.39 9.70 -12.17
CA ASN A 373 -10.83 9.62 -12.35
C ASN A 373 -11.31 8.18 -12.55
N GLY A 374 -12.29 7.80 -11.73
CA GLY A 374 -12.98 6.53 -11.88
C GLY A 374 -12.16 5.31 -11.50
N ILE A 375 -12.80 4.15 -11.65
CA ILE A 375 -12.24 2.85 -11.24
C ILE A 375 -11.01 2.42 -12.05
N MET A 376 -10.80 2.99 -13.24
CA MET A 376 -9.64 2.68 -14.09
C MET A 376 -8.49 3.70 -13.94
N GLY A 377 -8.71 4.81 -13.23
CA GLY A 377 -7.68 5.81 -12.96
C GLY A 377 -7.14 6.53 -14.20
N LEU A 378 -7.91 6.55 -15.30
CA LEU A 378 -7.50 7.28 -16.50
C LEU A 378 -7.69 8.79 -16.32
N SER A 379 -6.77 9.56 -16.91
CA SER A 379 -6.99 10.99 -17.10
C SER A 379 -8.13 11.24 -18.09
N PHE A 380 -8.79 12.37 -17.94
CA PHE A 380 -9.85 12.76 -18.88
C PHE A 380 -9.29 12.94 -20.29
N GLU A 381 -8.08 13.49 -20.40
CA GLU A 381 -7.38 13.76 -21.65
C GLU A 381 -7.15 12.46 -22.44
N THR A 382 -6.67 11.40 -21.78
CA THR A 382 -6.45 10.10 -22.42
C THR A 382 -7.78 9.46 -22.86
N ALA A 383 -8.81 9.51 -22.02
CA ALA A 383 -10.13 9.00 -22.38
C ALA A 383 -10.76 9.79 -23.54
N MET A 384 -10.59 11.12 -23.55
CA MET A 384 -11.10 12.00 -24.59
C MET A 384 -10.40 11.77 -25.92
N TRP A 385 -9.09 11.55 -25.91
CA TRP A 385 -8.33 11.13 -27.09
C TRP A 385 -8.81 9.77 -27.63
N LEU A 386 -9.04 8.78 -26.76
CA LEU A 386 -9.61 7.49 -27.19
C LEU A 386 -10.99 7.65 -27.83
N TYR A 387 -11.84 8.50 -27.28
CA TYR A 387 -13.19 8.74 -27.80
C TYR A 387 -13.20 9.50 -29.14
N ARG A 388 -12.45 10.61 -29.21
CA ARG A 388 -12.49 11.54 -30.36
C ARG A 388 -11.63 11.05 -31.50
N ASP A 389 -10.39 10.69 -31.20
CA ASP A 389 -9.35 10.45 -32.20
C ASP A 389 -9.23 8.96 -32.54
N MET A 390 -9.41 8.06 -31.57
CA MET A 390 -9.30 6.60 -31.79
C MET A 390 -10.65 5.91 -32.09
N GLY A 391 -11.77 6.64 -32.01
CA GLY A 391 -13.09 6.16 -32.42
C GLY A 391 -13.84 5.28 -31.42
N TYR A 392 -13.40 5.20 -30.16
CA TYR A 392 -14.09 4.42 -29.12
C TYR A 392 -15.33 5.17 -28.60
N LYS A 393 -16.49 4.98 -29.26
CA LYS A 393 -17.72 5.78 -29.06
C LYS A 393 -18.90 5.04 -28.41
N SER A 394 -18.71 3.80 -27.93
CA SER A 394 -19.81 3.00 -27.37
C SER A 394 -20.38 3.59 -26.07
N TYR A 395 -19.59 4.34 -25.31
CA TYR A 395 -20.06 5.18 -24.20
C TYR A 395 -19.80 6.65 -24.49
N LYS A 396 -20.77 7.50 -24.14
CA LYS A 396 -20.63 8.95 -24.26
C LYS A 396 -19.65 9.47 -23.21
N LEU A 397 -18.72 10.31 -23.64
CA LEU A 397 -17.77 11.01 -22.80
C LEU A 397 -17.82 12.50 -23.13
N LYS A 398 -18.24 13.33 -22.17
CA LYS A 398 -18.41 14.78 -22.36
C LYS A 398 -17.65 15.59 -21.32
N VAL A 399 -17.69 15.14 -20.08
CA VAL A 399 -17.08 15.82 -18.93
C VAL A 399 -16.30 14.83 -18.09
N ASN A 400 -15.37 15.33 -17.28
CA ASN A 400 -14.53 14.50 -16.43
C ASN A 400 -15.35 13.54 -15.54
N ASP A 401 -16.45 14.04 -14.97
CA ASP A 401 -17.35 13.27 -14.10
C ASP A 401 -17.97 12.03 -14.76
N ASP A 402 -18.02 11.97 -16.10
CA ASP A 402 -18.47 10.77 -16.80
C ASP A 402 -17.57 9.57 -16.50
N LEU A 403 -16.28 9.78 -16.20
CA LEU A 403 -15.36 8.71 -15.79
C LEU A 403 -15.67 8.16 -14.39
N THR A 404 -16.49 8.84 -13.58
CA THR A 404 -16.99 8.27 -12.32
C THR A 404 -18.09 7.24 -12.52
N LYS A 405 -18.55 7.03 -13.76
CA LYS A 405 -19.51 5.98 -14.11
C LYS A 405 -18.74 4.68 -14.38
N PRO A 406 -18.98 3.59 -13.63
CA PRO A 406 -18.14 2.40 -13.68
C PRO A 406 -17.97 1.79 -15.08
N PHE A 407 -19.07 1.69 -15.84
CA PHE A 407 -19.06 1.15 -17.19
C PHE A 407 -18.31 2.04 -18.19
N VAL A 408 -18.44 3.35 -18.05
CA VAL A 408 -17.71 4.33 -18.88
C VAL A 408 -16.21 4.23 -18.57
N SER A 409 -15.83 4.27 -17.29
CA SER A 409 -14.45 4.13 -16.84
C SER A 409 -13.83 2.83 -17.35
N MET A 410 -14.51 1.69 -17.14
CA MET A 410 -14.04 0.38 -17.59
C MET A 410 -13.90 0.32 -19.12
N TYR A 411 -14.86 0.86 -19.88
CA TYR A 411 -14.82 0.89 -21.33
C TYR A 411 -13.57 1.63 -21.85
N PHE A 412 -13.27 2.82 -21.31
CA PHE A 412 -12.08 3.55 -21.73
C PHE A 412 -10.78 2.90 -21.21
N GLY A 413 -10.81 2.27 -20.04
CA GLY A 413 -9.70 1.44 -19.57
C GLY A 413 -9.40 0.28 -20.52
N ALA A 414 -10.42 -0.44 -20.96
CA ALA A 414 -10.31 -1.50 -21.95
C ALA A 414 -9.85 -0.99 -23.32
N ALA A 415 -10.35 0.17 -23.76
CA ALA A 415 -9.92 0.82 -24.99
C ALA A 415 -8.43 1.17 -24.95
N TYR A 416 -7.94 1.68 -23.81
CA TYR A 416 -6.53 2.02 -23.68
C TYR A 416 -5.63 0.79 -23.66
N VAL A 417 -6.04 -0.25 -22.92
CA VAL A 417 -5.36 -1.56 -22.96
C VAL A 417 -5.34 -2.10 -24.39
N CYS A 418 -6.45 -2.01 -25.13
CA CYS A 418 -6.54 -2.45 -26.53
C CYS A 418 -5.53 -1.73 -27.43
N PHE A 419 -5.46 -0.39 -27.29
CA PHE A 419 -4.52 0.45 -28.02
C PHE A 419 -3.07 0.06 -27.70
N LEU A 420 -2.71 -0.02 -26.42
CA LEU A 420 -1.37 -0.36 -25.96
C LEU A 420 -0.95 -1.77 -26.42
N SER A 421 -1.89 -2.72 -26.44
CA SER A 421 -1.65 -4.11 -26.84
C SER A 421 -1.23 -4.27 -28.30
N HIS A 422 -1.53 -3.27 -29.14
CA HIS A 422 -1.20 -3.25 -30.57
C HIS A 422 -0.29 -2.06 -30.94
N HIS A 423 0.30 -1.39 -29.96
CA HIS A 423 1.09 -0.19 -30.20
C HIS A 423 2.26 -0.46 -31.14
N GLY A 424 2.38 0.37 -32.18
CA GLY A 424 3.39 0.21 -33.24
C GLY A 424 3.03 -0.90 -34.24
N ASN A 425 1.74 -1.16 -34.43
CA ASN A 425 1.20 -2.18 -35.35
C ASN A 425 1.74 -3.59 -35.10
N ARG A 426 2.05 -3.89 -33.83
CA ARG A 426 2.52 -5.21 -33.40
C ARG A 426 1.95 -5.59 -32.05
N PRO A 427 1.78 -6.89 -31.77
CA PRO A 427 1.43 -7.35 -30.43
C PRO A 427 2.47 -6.89 -29.40
N ARG A 428 2.00 -6.42 -28.25
CA ARG A 428 2.82 -6.03 -27.10
C ARG A 428 2.65 -7.01 -25.94
N SER A 429 3.66 -7.09 -25.08
CA SER A 429 3.61 -7.90 -23.86
C SER A 429 2.70 -7.25 -22.81
N ASP A 430 2.18 -8.05 -21.89
CA ASP A 430 1.47 -7.55 -20.70
C ASP A 430 2.29 -6.49 -19.94
N GLU A 431 3.61 -6.66 -19.84
CA GLU A 431 4.49 -5.69 -19.19
C GLU A 431 4.47 -4.35 -19.92
N PHE A 432 4.64 -4.35 -21.25
CA PHE A 432 4.58 -3.12 -22.04
C PHE A 432 3.23 -2.44 -21.88
N VAL A 433 2.14 -3.22 -21.93
CA VAL A 433 0.77 -2.70 -21.80
C VAL A 433 0.56 -2.06 -20.43
N VAL A 434 0.94 -2.71 -19.35
CA VAL A 434 0.72 -2.19 -17.98
C VAL A 434 1.61 -0.99 -17.68
N ARG A 435 2.87 -1.03 -18.09
CA ARG A 435 3.80 0.10 -17.90
C ARG A 435 3.36 1.31 -18.73
N GLY A 436 2.95 1.07 -19.97
CA GLY A 436 2.37 2.09 -20.85
C GLY A 436 1.03 2.61 -20.33
N TYR A 437 0.27 1.80 -19.60
CA TYR A 437 -0.97 2.25 -18.97
C TYR A 437 -0.73 3.33 -17.91
N LYS A 438 0.38 3.24 -17.17
CA LYS A 438 0.76 4.20 -16.13
C LYS A 438 1.41 5.47 -16.69
N GLY A 439 2.37 5.31 -17.59
CA GLY A 439 3.22 6.42 -18.04
C GLY A 439 2.95 6.92 -19.47
N GLY A 440 2.16 6.20 -20.26
CA GLY A 440 2.14 6.37 -21.70
C GLY A 440 3.24 5.59 -22.40
N VAL A 441 3.21 5.58 -23.73
CA VAL A 441 4.08 4.73 -24.57
C VAL A 441 5.55 5.14 -24.54
N ASP A 442 5.83 6.41 -24.24
CA ASP A 442 7.18 6.98 -24.21
C ASP A 442 7.85 6.85 -22.84
N ALA A 443 7.07 6.66 -21.77
CA ALA A 443 7.55 6.49 -20.39
C ALA A 443 7.56 5.02 -19.94
N VAL A 444 7.43 4.07 -20.88
CA VAL A 444 7.40 2.64 -20.56
C VAL A 444 8.67 2.21 -19.83
N ASP A 445 9.82 2.82 -20.12
CA ASP A 445 11.09 2.45 -19.51
C ASP A 445 11.37 3.17 -18.17
N ASP A 446 10.49 4.10 -17.76
CA ASP A 446 10.67 4.86 -16.54
C ASP A 446 10.64 3.96 -15.30
N PRO A 447 11.46 4.27 -14.26
CA PRO A 447 11.48 3.50 -13.01
C PRO A 447 10.11 3.43 -12.31
N GLU A 448 9.30 4.48 -12.40
CA GLU A 448 7.97 4.54 -11.78
C GLU A 448 6.99 3.54 -12.41
N THR A 449 7.05 3.33 -13.73
CA THR A 449 6.19 2.35 -14.41
C THR A 449 6.58 0.92 -14.07
N MET A 450 7.86 0.67 -13.75
CA MET A 450 8.31 -0.64 -13.25
C MET A 450 7.67 -0.98 -11.90
N SER A 451 7.57 -0.02 -10.98
CA SER A 451 6.88 -0.23 -9.70
C SER A 451 5.41 -0.60 -9.92
N PHE A 452 4.74 0.10 -10.85
CA PHE A 452 3.35 -0.18 -11.23
C PHE A 452 3.16 -1.57 -11.85
N TRP A 453 4.11 -2.03 -12.67
CA TRP A 453 4.12 -3.40 -13.20
C TRP A 453 4.24 -4.46 -12.11
N VAL A 454 5.10 -4.23 -11.10
CA VAL A 454 5.23 -5.14 -9.96
C VAL A 454 3.92 -5.23 -9.16
N GLN A 455 3.27 -4.09 -8.91
CA GLN A 455 1.96 -4.04 -8.25
C GLN A 455 0.89 -4.79 -9.07
N TYR A 456 0.89 -4.64 -10.39
CA TYR A 456 -0.01 -5.39 -11.27
C TYR A 456 0.20 -6.90 -11.18
N LEU A 457 1.45 -7.36 -11.19
CA LEU A 457 1.74 -8.79 -11.08
C LEU A 457 1.22 -9.36 -9.76
N GLU A 458 1.34 -8.61 -8.69
CA GLU A 458 0.80 -8.94 -7.37
C GLU A 458 -0.74 -8.93 -7.38
N ALA A 459 -1.39 -7.89 -7.91
CA ALA A 459 -2.85 -7.84 -8.03
C ALA A 459 -3.39 -9.01 -8.89
N LYS A 460 -2.75 -9.30 -10.03
CA LYS A 460 -3.16 -10.37 -10.96
C LYS A 460 -3.13 -11.75 -10.31
N SER A 461 -2.20 -12.03 -9.40
CA SER A 461 -2.18 -13.31 -8.68
C SER A 461 -3.31 -13.46 -7.66
N HIS A 462 -3.92 -12.37 -7.18
CA HIS A 462 -5.08 -12.43 -6.26
C HIS A 462 -6.32 -12.97 -6.98
N PHE A 463 -6.52 -12.57 -8.24
CA PHE A 463 -7.70 -12.95 -9.02
C PHE A 463 -7.61 -14.35 -9.66
N ARG A 464 -6.41 -14.92 -9.81
CA ARG A 464 -6.22 -16.32 -10.25
C ARG A 464 -6.64 -17.36 -9.21
N LEU A 465 -6.83 -16.96 -7.94
CA LEU A 465 -7.13 -17.86 -6.82
C LEU A 465 -8.63 -17.96 -6.46
N GLN A 466 -9.52 -17.36 -7.25
CA GLN A 466 -10.97 -17.57 -7.14
C GLN A 466 -11.38 -18.68 -8.12
N PRO A 467 -11.43 -19.97 -7.72
CA PRO A 467 -11.97 -21.01 -8.59
C PRO A 467 -13.45 -20.74 -8.86
N ARG A 468 -13.88 -20.91 -10.11
CA ARG A 468 -15.29 -21.13 -10.45
C ARG A 468 -15.79 -22.33 -9.63
N LYS A 469 -16.40 -22.09 -8.48
CA LYS A 469 -17.24 -23.10 -7.82
C LYS A 469 -18.56 -23.16 -8.59
N GLY A 470 -18.62 -24.09 -9.53
CA GLY A 470 -19.82 -24.37 -10.29
C GLY A 470 -19.47 -25.02 -11.62
N ASP A 471 -19.09 -26.29 -11.57
CA ASP A 471 -19.62 -27.31 -12.47
C ASP A 471 -19.44 -28.65 -11.78
N GLY A 472 -20.47 -29.04 -11.04
CA GLY A 472 -20.71 -30.44 -10.79
C GLY A 472 -21.18 -31.05 -12.11
N SER A 473 -20.38 -31.92 -12.69
CA SER A 473 -20.92 -33.03 -13.47
C SER A 473 -20.12 -34.27 -13.15
N CYS A 474 -20.80 -35.18 -12.48
CA CYS A 474 -20.46 -36.59 -12.41
C CYS A 474 -20.49 -37.15 -13.83
N CYS A 475 -19.41 -37.79 -14.25
CA CYS A 475 -19.49 -38.88 -15.22
C CYS A 475 -18.72 -40.05 -14.61
N ILE A 476 -19.44 -40.99 -14.01
CA ILE A 476 -19.06 -42.40 -14.05
C ILE A 476 -20.10 -43.02 -14.99
N GLN A 477 -19.62 -43.39 -16.18
CA GLN A 477 -20.33 -44.08 -17.29
C GLN A 477 -21.78 -43.68 -17.61
#